data_AF-A0A4S5E5I1-F1
#
_entry.id   AF-A0A4S5E5I1-F1
#
_cell.length_a   1.000
_cell.length_b   1.000
_cell.length_c   1.000
_cell.angle_alpha   90.00
_cell.angle_beta   90.00
_cell.angle_gamma   90.00
#
_symmetry.space_group_name_H-M   'P 1'
#
loop_
_entity.id
_entity.type
_entity.pdbx_description
1 polymer ?
#
loop_
_entity_poly.entity_id
_entity_poly.type
_entity_poly.pdbx_seq_one_letter_code
_entity_poly.pdbx_strand_id
1 'polypeptide(L)'
;MTPSDISWLGFTNAEVTNWAGLDHRTTNWLIVYILDDAGGSTSGARGKALKDVYVGESHNAAAHLRQHLVSPEKKHLRHIRATSRACGC
;
A
#
# COMPACT_ATOMS: atom_id res chain seq x y z
N MET A 1 -16.72 9.19 -13.66
CA MET A 1 -15.69 8.80 -12.68
C MET A 1 -14.96 7.59 -13.24
N THR A 2 -13.62 7.61 -13.27
CA THR A 2 -12.83 6.45 -13.69
C THR A 2 -12.83 5.41 -12.58
N PRO A 3 -13.04 4.12 -12.88
CA PRO A 3 -13.01 3.09 -11.87
C PRO A 3 -11.60 3.01 -11.26
N SER A 4 -11.52 2.69 -9.98
CA SER A 4 -10.30 2.57 -9.20
C SER A 4 -10.37 1.31 -8.35
N ASP A 5 -9.25 0.62 -8.21
CA ASP A 5 -9.12 -0.57 -7.40
C ASP A 5 -8.30 -0.28 -6.13
N ILE A 6 -8.65 -0.92 -5.01
CA ILE A 6 -7.93 -0.76 -3.74
C ILE A 6 -7.42 -2.12 -3.29
N SER A 7 -6.10 -2.29 -3.32
CA SER A 7 -5.40 -3.46 -2.82
C SER A 7 -4.98 -3.28 -1.37
N TRP A 8 -5.23 -4.31 -0.55
CA TRP A 8 -4.82 -4.39 0.85
C TRP A 8 -3.73 -5.43 0.98
N LEU A 9 -2.60 -5.07 1.60
CA LEU A 9 -1.48 -5.98 1.77
C LEU A 9 -0.75 -5.73 3.08
N GLY A 10 -0.06 -6.76 3.58
CA GLY A 10 0.84 -6.62 4.71
C GLY A 10 2.07 -5.77 4.33
N PHE A 11 2.60 -4.99 5.28
CA PHE A 11 3.85 -4.26 5.11
C PHE A 11 5.04 -5.21 5.29
N THR A 12 5.20 -6.15 4.36
CA THR A 12 6.31 -7.11 4.31
C THR A 12 6.88 -7.23 2.89
N ASN A 13 8.14 -7.64 2.77
CA ASN A 13 8.78 -7.75 1.44
C ASN A 13 8.12 -8.84 0.57
N ALA A 14 7.69 -9.95 1.18
CA ALA A 14 7.02 -11.03 0.48
C ALA A 14 5.68 -10.57 -0.12
N GLU A 15 4.86 -9.89 0.68
CA GLU A 15 3.56 -9.34 0.26
C GLU A 15 3.72 -8.29 -0.85
N VAL A 16 4.67 -7.36 -0.70
CA VAL A 16 4.96 -6.34 -1.72
C VAL A 16 5.45 -6.97 -3.02
N THR A 17 6.28 -8.02 -2.94
CA THR A 17 6.79 -8.71 -4.12
C THR A 17 5.71 -9.50 -4.83
N ASN A 18 4.83 -10.18 -4.09
CA ASN A 18 3.68 -10.88 -4.65
C ASN A 18 2.73 -9.90 -5.33
N TRP A 19 2.37 -8.81 -4.64
CA TRP A 19 1.52 -7.74 -5.19
C TRP A 19 2.12 -7.13 -6.46
N ALA A 20 3.44 -6.91 -6.50
CA ALA A 20 4.12 -6.38 -7.68
C ALA A 20 4.08 -7.33 -8.89
N GLY A 21 4.01 -8.65 -8.65
CA GLY A 21 3.89 -9.67 -9.69
C GLY A 21 2.45 -9.88 -10.18
N LEU A 22 1.45 -9.59 -9.34
CA LEU A 22 0.03 -9.76 -9.68
C LEU A 22 -0.50 -8.65 -10.60
N ASP A 23 0.04 -7.43 -10.50
CA ASP A 23 -0.40 -6.31 -11.33
C ASP A 23 0.80 -5.51 -11.85
N HIS A 24 1.03 -5.56 -13.16
CA HIS A 24 2.07 -4.79 -13.87
C HIS A 24 1.94 -3.27 -13.68
N ARG A 25 0.76 -2.76 -13.27
CA ARG A 25 0.53 -1.33 -12.98
C ARG A 25 1.32 -0.86 -11.76
N THR A 26 1.60 -1.74 -10.81
CA THR A 26 2.32 -1.41 -9.55
C THR A 26 3.75 -0.90 -9.76
N THR A 27 4.30 -1.11 -10.96
CA THR A 27 5.67 -0.72 -11.34
C THR A 27 5.75 0.32 -12.47
N ASN A 28 4.63 0.64 -13.13
CA ASN A 28 4.61 1.51 -14.32
C ASN A 28 3.50 2.58 -14.30
N TRP A 29 2.61 2.57 -13.31
CA TRP A 29 1.47 3.49 -13.23
C TRP A 29 1.51 4.30 -11.95
N LEU A 30 0.89 5.48 -12.00
CA LEU A 30 0.69 6.31 -10.82
C LEU A 30 -0.19 5.58 -9.80
N ILE A 31 0.41 5.24 -8.67
CA ILE A 31 -0.23 4.60 -7.53
C ILE A 31 -0.13 5.54 -6.35
N VAL A 32 -1.25 5.72 -5.65
CA VAL A 32 -1.27 6.35 -4.32
C VAL A 32 -1.37 5.23 -3.29
N TYR A 33 -0.52 5.26 -2.27
CA TYR A 33 -0.51 4.27 -1.20
C TYR A 33 -0.51 4.90 0.19
N ILE A 34 -1.08 4.17 1.14
CA ILE A 34 -1.18 4.54 2.54
C ILE A 34 -0.49 3.45 3.36
N LEU A 35 0.42 3.83 4.25
CA LEU A 35 1.02 2.96 5.26
C LEU A 35 0.47 3.31 6.64
N ASP A 36 0.07 2.29 7.41
CA ASP A 36 -0.47 2.49 8.75
C ASP A 36 -0.09 1.36 9.73
N ASP A 37 -0.11 1.66 11.03
CA ASP A 37 0.07 0.69 12.13
C ASP A 37 -1.29 0.27 12.75
N ALA A 38 -2.38 0.23 11.97
CA ALA A 38 -3.65 -0.25 12.50
C ALA A 38 -3.54 -1.73 12.83
N GLY A 39 -3.30 -2.07 14.10
CA GLY A 39 -3.20 -3.46 14.53
C GLY A 39 -4.41 -4.31 14.08
N GLY A 40 -4.23 -5.11 13.04
CA GLY A 40 -4.98 -6.33 12.77
C GLY A 40 -6.50 -6.23 12.62
N SER A 41 -7.04 -5.15 12.05
CA SER A 41 -8.47 -5.14 11.66
C SER A 41 -8.59 -5.19 10.14
N THR A 42 -8.58 -6.39 9.61
CA THR A 42 -9.34 -6.73 8.40
C THR A 42 -10.77 -6.24 8.63
N SER A 43 -11.26 -5.36 7.75
CA SER A 43 -12.57 -4.71 7.83
C SER A 43 -12.66 -3.54 8.85
N GLY A 44 -12.91 -2.34 8.34
CA GLY A 44 -13.86 -1.42 8.97
C GLY A 44 -13.55 -0.82 10.34
N ALA A 45 -12.30 -0.66 10.77
CA ALA A 45 -11.99 0.01 12.05
C ALA A 45 -12.26 1.54 12.03
N ARG A 46 -13.54 1.94 11.94
CA ARG A 46 -14.01 3.23 12.45
C ARG A 46 -13.88 3.20 13.97
N GLY A 47 -12.74 3.61 14.51
CA GLY A 47 -12.63 3.86 15.96
C GLY A 47 -11.29 3.57 16.61
N LYS A 48 -10.34 2.92 15.93
CA LYS A 48 -8.96 2.86 16.43
C LYS A 48 -8.18 4.00 15.78
N ALA A 49 -7.81 5.01 16.58
CA ALA A 49 -6.97 6.09 16.11
C ALA A 49 -5.70 5.50 15.47
N LEU A 50 -5.53 5.73 14.18
CA LEU A 50 -4.29 5.40 13.48
C LEU A 50 -3.21 6.23 14.16
N LYS A 51 -2.26 5.58 14.84
CA LYS A 51 -1.21 6.28 15.58
C LYS A 51 -0.29 7.03 14.63
N ASP A 52 0.00 6.39 13.50
CA ASP A 52 0.84 6.94 12.45
C ASP A 52 0.29 6.52 11.09
N VAL A 53 0.20 7.50 10.19
CA VAL A 53 -0.24 7.32 8.80
C VAL A 53 0.75 8.01 7.88
N TYR A 54 1.28 7.27 6.91
CA TYR A 54 2.11 7.82 5.86
C TYR A 54 1.41 7.65 4.52
N VAL A 55 1.31 8.74 3.75
CA VAL A 55 0.74 8.71 2.40
C VAL A 55 1.86 9.02 1.41
N GLY A 56 1.95 8.20 0.36
CA GLY A 56 2.90 8.39 -0.72
C GLY A 56 2.27 8.16 -2.08
N GLU A 57 2.90 8.75 -3.09
CA GLU A 57 2.53 8.63 -4.49
C GLU A 57 3.77 8.23 -5.29
N SER A 58 3.65 7.27 -6.21
CA SER A 58 4.77 6.84 -7.04
C SER A 58 4.31 6.11 -8.30
N HIS A 59 5.08 6.26 -9.39
CA HIS A 59 4.97 5.44 -10.60
C HIS A 59 5.52 4.02 -10.40
N ASN A 60 6.38 3.82 -9.40
CA ASN A 60 6.91 2.52 -9.01
C ASN A 60 6.74 2.33 -7.51
N ALA A 61 5.49 2.12 -7.12
CA ALA A 61 5.12 1.93 -5.72
C ALA A 61 5.85 0.75 -5.10
N ALA A 62 6.05 -0.36 -5.84
CA ALA A 62 6.77 -1.52 -5.32
C ALA A 62 8.22 -1.19 -4.89
N ALA A 63 8.95 -0.40 -5.69
CA ALA A 63 10.31 0.00 -5.34
C ALA A 63 10.34 0.93 -4.11
N HIS A 64 9.45 1.92 -4.03
CA HIS A 64 9.36 2.81 -2.87
C HIS A 64 8.93 2.08 -1.59
N LEU A 65 7.97 1.16 -1.67
CA LEU A 65 7.55 0.34 -0.53
C LEU A 65 8.72 -0.50 0.00
N ARG A 66 9.54 -1.07 -0.89
CA ARG A 66 10.77 -1.79 -0.50
C ARG A 66 11.80 -0.89 0.19
N GLN A 67 11.94 0.35 -0.24
CA GLN A 67 12.79 1.32 0.45
C GLN A 67 12.25 1.64 1.85
N HIS A 68 10.93 1.81 1.99
CA HIS A 68 10.32 2.06 3.30
C HIS A 68 10.47 0.86 4.26
N LEU A 69 10.50 -0.38 3.76
CA LEU A 69 10.72 -1.57 4.58
C LEU A 69 12.11 -1.60 5.25
N VAL A 70 13.12 -0.97 4.62
CA VAL A 70 14.48 -0.91 5.17
C VAL A 70 14.70 0.34 6.03
N SER A 71 13.79 1.33 5.97
CA SER A 71 13.87 2.55 6.78
C SER A 71 13.53 2.26 8.25
N PRO A 72 14.44 2.55 9.21
CA PRO A 72 14.18 2.30 10.63
C PRO A 72 13.00 3.09 11.18
N GLU A 73 12.77 4.30 10.66
CA GLU A 73 11.67 5.18 11.07
C GLU A 73 10.28 4.63 10.71
N LYS A 74 10.19 3.70 9.75
CA LYS A 74 8.92 3.17 9.24
C LYS A 74 8.64 1.74 9.68
N LYS A 75 9.52 1.16 10.50
CA LYS A 75 9.41 -0.23 11.00
C LYS A 75 8.17 -0.50 11.85
N HIS A 76 7.59 0.54 12.44
CA HIS A 76 6.37 0.41 13.23
C HIS A 76 5.10 0.27 12.36
N LEU A 77 5.17 0.54 11.06
CA LEU A 77 4.03 0.40 10.14
C LEU A 77 3.79 -1.08 9.80
N ARG A 78 2.54 -1.45 9.52
CA ARG A 78 2.13 -2.86 9.37
C ARG A 78 1.27 -3.15 8.16
N HIS A 79 0.56 -2.15 7.65
CA HIS A 79 -0.41 -2.32 6.58
C HIS A 79 -0.13 -1.36 5.45
N ILE A 80 -0.39 -1.79 4.21
CA ILE A 80 -0.37 -0.96 3.02
C ILE A 80 -1.74 -1.01 2.36
N ARG A 81 -2.23 0.15 1.94
CA ARG A 81 -3.42 0.29 1.10
C ARG A 81 -2.99 0.99 -0.17
N ALA A 82 -3.06 0.32 -1.32
CA ALA A 82 -2.64 0.88 -2.59
C ALA A 82 -3.85 1.07 -3.50
N THR A 83 -4.03 2.27 -4.03
CA THR A 83 -5.08 2.61 -5.00
C THR A 83 -4.47 2.69 -6.39
N SER A 84 -5.03 1.92 -7.33
CA SER A 84 -4.69 1.99 -8.75
C SER A 84 -5.92 2.40 -9.56
N ARG A 85 -5.70 2.98 -10.74
CA ARG A 85 -6.79 3.19 -11.70
C ARG A 85 -7.17 1.84 -12.29
N ALA A 86 -8.45 1.47 -12.20
CA ALA A 86 -8.95 0.27 -12.84
C ALA A 86 -9.06 0.51 -14.36
N CYS A 87 -8.69 -0.48 -15.18
CA CYS A 87 -9.17 -0.51 -16.56
C CYS A 87 -10.67 -0.75 -16.53
N GLY A 88 -11.44 0.07 -17.23
CA GLY A 88 -12.72 -0.41 -17.75
C GLY A 88 -12.43 -1.52 -18.75
N CYS A 89 -13.03 -2.69 -18.53
CA CYS A 89 -13.12 -3.75 -19.54
C CYS A 89 -13.90 -3.25 -20.76
#